data_AF-A0A7S0AL57-F1
#
_entry.id   AF-A0A7S0AL57-F1
#
_cell.length_a   1.000
_cell.length_b   1.000
_cell.length_c   1.000
_cell.angle_alpha   90.00
_cell.angle_beta   90.00
_cell.angle_gamma   90.00
#
_symmetry.space_group_name_H-M   'P 1'
#
loop_
_entity.id
_entity.type
_entity.pdbx_description
1 polymer ?
#
loop_
_entity_poly.entity_id
_entity_poly.type
_entity_poly.pdbx_seq_one_letter_code
_entity_poly.pdbx_strand_id
1 'polypeptide(L)'
;SQSPTDWAAHRAYLDLTRTPSEFSYELTAGLDSDDRPTLFSGEMVFPWMADGDYAELSGFGMRALAQSLACKDDWTPLYNKENMRRALAPGGPCKAAAAVYYDDMYVDFDCSMAVAARGGPLEHCKVYVTNEYQHSGLRDAGASIFVKLLGMAKGSVRTPS
;
A
#
# COMPACT_ATOMS: atom_id res chain seq x y z
N SER A 1 8.13 19.38 -0.29
CA SER A 1 8.24 18.95 1.11
C SER A 1 7.40 17.69 1.27
N GLN A 2 7.77 16.78 2.17
CA GLN A 2 6.83 15.75 2.58
C GLN A 2 5.88 16.42 3.58
N SER A 3 4.61 16.58 3.20
CA SER A 3 3.60 17.09 4.12
C SER A 3 3.25 16.02 5.15
N PRO A 4 2.72 16.40 6.33
CA PRO A 4 2.27 15.41 7.30
C PRO A 4 1.19 14.52 6.68
N THR A 5 1.11 13.28 7.15
CA THR A 5 0.01 12.41 6.74
C THR A 5 -1.31 12.99 7.19
N ASP A 6 -1.33 13.67 8.34
CA ASP A 6 -2.45 14.43 8.94
C ASP A 6 -3.76 13.62 8.98
N TRP A 7 -3.63 12.31 9.21
CA TRP A 7 -4.72 11.34 9.08
C TRP A 7 -5.30 11.26 7.66
N ALA A 8 -4.43 11.01 6.66
CA ALA A 8 -4.81 10.99 5.24
C ALA A 8 -6.01 10.07 4.94
N ALA A 9 -6.04 8.88 5.53
CA ALA A 9 -7.17 7.96 5.38
C ALA A 9 -8.47 8.54 5.96
N HIS A 10 -8.39 9.16 7.15
CA HIS A 10 -9.54 9.83 7.76
C HIS A 10 -10.02 11.01 6.92
N ARG A 11 -9.13 11.84 6.38
CA ARG A 11 -9.52 12.95 5.49
C ARG A 11 -10.16 12.45 4.20
N ALA A 12 -9.56 11.45 3.56
CA ALA A 12 -10.11 10.83 2.35
C ALA A 12 -11.51 10.24 2.61
N TYR A 13 -11.67 9.55 3.75
CA TYR A 13 -12.97 9.08 4.23
C TYR A 13 -13.95 10.24 4.42
N LEU A 14 -13.57 11.31 5.13
CA LEU A 14 -14.46 12.46 5.34
C LEU A 14 -14.88 13.14 4.05
N ASP A 15 -14.00 13.19 3.04
CA ASP A 15 -14.35 13.74 1.73
C ASP A 15 -15.36 12.85 0.98
N LEU A 16 -15.29 11.52 1.13
CA LEU A 16 -16.30 10.60 0.63
C LEU A 16 -17.63 10.72 1.40
N THR A 17 -17.57 10.86 2.72
CA THR A 17 -18.76 10.88 3.60
C THR A 17 -19.41 12.25 3.72
N ARG A 18 -18.77 13.32 3.23
CA ARG A 18 -19.28 14.70 3.28
C ARG A 18 -20.55 14.90 2.47
N THR A 19 -20.97 13.92 1.66
CA THR A 19 -21.89 14.20 0.57
C THR A 19 -23.03 13.20 0.33
N PRO A 20 -23.17 12.04 1.04
CA PRO A 20 -24.27 11.88 2.04
C PRO A 20 -23.94 11.05 3.31
N SER A 21 -24.85 11.03 4.29
CA SER A 21 -24.77 10.30 5.58
C SER A 21 -24.63 8.77 5.49
N GLU A 22 -24.68 8.22 4.29
CA GLU A 22 -24.58 6.80 3.95
C GLU A 22 -23.22 6.16 4.24
N PHE A 23 -22.16 6.95 4.48
CA PHE A 23 -20.82 6.41 4.73
C PHE A 23 -20.37 6.50 6.19
N SER A 24 -21.20 6.99 7.12
CA SER A 24 -20.86 6.98 8.55
C SER A 24 -20.57 5.54 9.01
N TYR A 25 -19.40 5.25 9.57
CA TYR A 25 -19.03 3.92 10.08
C TYR A 25 -20.07 3.36 11.07
N GLU A 26 -20.69 4.24 11.87
CA GLU A 26 -21.77 3.90 12.81
C GLU A 26 -23.05 3.41 12.08
N LEU A 27 -23.26 3.85 10.83
CA LEU A 27 -24.41 3.51 9.99
C LEU A 27 -24.10 2.40 8.96
N THR A 28 -22.89 2.37 8.38
CA THR A 28 -22.47 1.37 7.38
C THR A 28 -22.10 0.03 7.98
N ALA A 29 -21.65 -0.02 9.23
CA ALA A 29 -21.37 -1.29 9.91
C ALA A 29 -22.64 -2.15 10.12
N GLY A 30 -23.83 -1.57 10.02
CA GLY A 30 -25.11 -2.24 10.25
C GLY A 30 -25.98 -2.46 9.01
N LEU A 31 -25.62 -1.89 7.85
CA LEU A 31 -26.45 -1.92 6.64
C LEU A 31 -25.56 -2.06 5.40
N ASP A 32 -25.64 -3.21 4.72
CA ASP A 32 -24.95 -3.47 3.46
C ASP A 32 -25.97 -3.48 2.31
N SER A 33 -26.03 -2.38 1.55
CA SER A 33 -26.92 -2.23 0.39
C SER A 33 -26.21 -1.46 -0.72
N ASP A 34 -26.68 -1.53 -1.98
CA ASP A 34 -26.05 -0.82 -3.10
C ASP A 34 -25.93 0.70 -2.86
N ASP A 35 -26.90 1.29 -2.16
CA ASP A 35 -26.89 2.72 -1.79
C ASP A 35 -26.04 3.03 -0.54
N ARG A 36 -25.64 2.00 0.22
CA ARG A 36 -24.87 2.07 1.46
C ARG A 36 -23.93 0.87 1.56
N PRO A 37 -22.89 0.78 0.73
CA PRO A 37 -22.01 -0.37 0.75
C PRO A 37 -21.14 -0.33 1.99
N THR A 38 -20.87 -1.52 2.55
CA THR A 38 -19.84 -1.65 3.59
C THR A 38 -18.49 -1.21 3.01
N LEU A 39 -17.84 -0.25 3.65
CA LEU A 39 -16.52 0.22 3.24
C LEU A 39 -15.42 -0.65 3.86
N PHE A 40 -14.59 -1.24 3.01
CA PHE A 40 -13.39 -1.95 3.45
C PHE A 40 -12.22 -0.97 3.51
N SER A 41 -11.75 -0.67 4.72
CA SER A 41 -10.63 0.25 4.93
C SER A 41 -9.26 -0.42 4.84
N GLY A 42 -9.18 -1.74 4.68
CA GLY A 42 -7.91 -2.48 4.60
C GLY A 42 -6.99 -2.18 5.80
N GLU A 43 -5.76 -1.73 5.51
CA GLU A 43 -4.72 -1.37 6.51
C GLU A 43 -4.70 0.12 6.88
N MET A 44 -5.75 0.87 6.57
CA MET A 44 -5.81 2.30 6.88
C MET A 44 -5.91 2.55 8.39
N VAL A 45 -5.16 3.54 8.87
CA VAL A 45 -5.12 3.93 10.28
C VAL A 45 -5.91 5.22 10.48
N PHE A 46 -6.80 5.21 11.49
CA PHE A 46 -7.70 6.31 11.79
C PHE A 46 -7.51 6.84 13.23
N PRO A 47 -7.84 8.11 13.51
CA PRO A 47 -7.59 8.71 14.81
C PRO A 47 -8.31 8.00 15.97
N TRP A 48 -9.53 7.51 15.73
CA TRP A 48 -10.33 6.82 16.75
C TRP A 48 -9.74 5.49 17.22
N MET A 49 -8.87 4.85 16.41
CA MET A 49 -8.18 3.62 16.79
C MET A 49 -7.31 3.78 18.04
N ALA A 50 -6.81 5.00 18.28
CA ALA A 50 -6.04 5.35 19.47
C ALA A 50 -6.88 6.08 20.55
N ASP A 51 -8.20 6.19 20.36
CA ASP A 51 -9.12 6.93 21.25
C ASP A 51 -10.24 6.05 21.83
N GLY A 52 -9.95 4.78 22.11
CA GLY A 52 -10.84 3.87 22.85
C GLY A 52 -11.10 2.53 22.17
N ASP A 53 -10.99 2.46 20.83
CA ASP A 53 -11.36 1.27 20.07
C ASP A 53 -10.46 0.06 20.34
N TYR A 54 -9.16 0.30 20.52
CA TYR A 54 -8.20 -0.74 20.89
C TYR A 54 -7.62 -0.42 22.25
N ALA A 55 -7.93 -1.23 23.26
CA ALA A 55 -7.50 -0.99 24.64
C ALA A 55 -5.97 -0.83 24.76
N GLU A 56 -5.23 -1.59 23.96
CA GLU A 56 -3.76 -1.59 23.87
C GLU A 56 -3.20 -0.27 23.30
N LEU A 57 -4.00 0.45 22.49
CA LEU A 57 -3.61 1.69 21.81
C LEU A 57 -4.27 2.94 22.42
N SER A 58 -5.17 2.77 23.40
CA SER A 58 -6.03 3.85 23.92
C SER A 58 -5.48 4.57 25.16
N GLY A 59 -4.26 4.23 25.60
CA GLY A 59 -3.59 4.96 26.67
C GLY A 59 -3.16 6.36 26.22
N PHE A 60 -3.14 7.33 27.14
CA PHE A 60 -2.75 8.73 26.85
C PHE A 60 -1.43 8.83 26.07
N GLY A 61 -0.43 8.02 26.43
CA GLY A 61 0.85 7.98 25.72
C GLY A 61 0.73 7.52 24.27
N MET A 62 -0.09 6.52 23.99
CA MET A 62 -0.30 5.99 22.63
C MET A 62 -1.10 6.97 21.77
N ARG A 63 -2.14 7.60 22.33
CA ARG A 63 -2.89 8.67 21.66
C ARG A 63 -1.99 9.85 21.29
N ALA A 64 -1.17 10.31 22.22
CA ALA A 64 -0.24 11.41 21.99
C ALA A 64 0.81 11.05 20.92
N LEU A 65 1.33 9.82 20.96
CA LEU A 65 2.26 9.32 19.95
C LEU A 65 1.62 9.25 18.55
N ALA A 66 0.42 8.69 18.44
CA ALA A 66 -0.30 8.56 17.19
C ALA A 66 -0.57 9.94 16.55
N GLN A 67 -1.00 10.92 17.35
CA GLN A 67 -1.17 12.30 16.90
C GLN A 67 0.17 12.93 16.48
N SER A 68 1.24 12.69 17.23
CA SER A 68 2.57 13.22 16.90
C SER A 68 3.09 12.66 15.57
N LEU A 69 2.86 11.38 15.30
CA LEU A 69 3.20 10.74 14.03
C LEU A 69 2.35 11.29 12.87
N ALA A 70 1.05 11.48 13.09
CA ALA A 70 0.14 12.03 12.08
C ALA A 70 0.53 13.47 11.69
N CYS A 71 0.92 14.31 12.65
CA CYS A 71 1.33 15.70 12.42
C CYS A 71 2.78 15.88 12.01
N LYS A 72 3.60 14.82 12.00
CA LYS A 72 5.02 14.92 11.65
C LYS A 72 5.19 15.33 10.19
N ASP A 73 5.87 16.45 9.94
CA ASP A 73 6.04 17.08 8.63
C ASP A 73 7.51 17.16 8.16
N ASP A 74 8.45 16.81 9.03
CA ASP A 74 9.90 16.81 8.79
C ASP A 74 10.42 15.45 8.35
N TRP A 75 9.60 14.67 7.63
CA TRP A 75 10.06 13.41 7.04
C TRP A 75 11.15 13.66 6.01
N THR A 76 12.31 13.05 6.20
CA THR A 76 13.34 12.98 5.16
C THR A 76 12.90 12.01 4.06
N PRO A 77 13.33 12.22 2.80
CA PRO A 77 12.97 11.31 1.71
C PRO A 77 13.32 9.87 2.08
N LEU A 78 12.32 9.00 2.12
CA LEU A 78 12.50 7.60 2.51
C LEU A 78 13.42 6.85 1.53
N TYR A 79 13.35 7.23 0.24
CA TYR A 79 14.13 6.62 -0.82
C TYR A 79 14.75 7.67 -1.75
N ASN A 80 15.96 7.36 -2.23
CA ASN A 80 16.57 8.08 -3.34
C ASN A 80 16.26 7.37 -4.66
N LYS A 81 15.30 7.91 -5.41
CA LYS A 81 14.81 7.34 -6.69
C LYS A 81 15.93 7.13 -7.70
N GLU A 82 16.91 8.03 -7.76
CA GLU A 82 18.03 7.94 -8.69
C GLU A 82 18.98 6.80 -8.33
N ASN A 83 19.28 6.63 -7.04
CA ASN A 83 20.09 5.50 -6.57
C ASN A 83 19.40 4.17 -6.86
N MET A 84 18.07 4.09 -6.68
CA MET A 84 17.29 2.89 -6.99
C MET A 84 17.39 2.52 -8.48
N ARG A 85 17.17 3.49 -9.39
CA ARG A 85 17.30 3.25 -10.83
C ARG A 85 18.71 2.80 -11.20
N ARG A 86 19.74 3.50 -10.70
CA ARG A 86 21.15 3.15 -10.97
C ARG A 86 21.51 1.75 -10.47
N ALA A 87 21.05 1.38 -9.29
CA ALA A 87 21.31 0.06 -8.73
C ALA A 87 20.69 -1.07 -9.57
N LEU A 88 19.50 -0.83 -10.13
CA LEU A 88 18.74 -1.81 -10.92
C LEU A 88 19.02 -1.76 -12.42
N ALA A 89 19.74 -0.75 -12.90
CA ALA A 89 20.06 -0.57 -14.31
C ALA A 89 20.72 -1.81 -14.95
N PRO A 90 20.64 -1.97 -16.28
CA PRO A 90 21.43 -2.97 -17.00
C PRO A 90 22.92 -2.85 -16.65
N GLY A 91 23.54 -3.95 -16.23
CA GLY A 91 24.93 -3.97 -15.73
C GLY A 91 25.12 -3.46 -14.30
N GLY A 92 24.06 -2.93 -13.66
CA GLY A 92 24.06 -2.51 -12.26
C GLY A 92 24.20 -3.68 -11.28
N PRO A 93 24.55 -3.37 -10.02
CA PRO A 93 24.91 -4.36 -8.99
C PRO A 93 23.73 -5.21 -8.52
N CYS A 94 22.50 -4.80 -8.79
CA CYS A 94 21.30 -5.46 -8.31
C CYS A 94 20.41 -5.95 -9.46
N LYS A 95 19.53 -6.90 -9.13
CA LYS A 95 18.44 -7.39 -9.98
C LYS A 95 17.20 -7.47 -9.12
N ALA A 96 16.06 -7.06 -9.66
CA ALA A 96 14.79 -7.08 -8.95
C ALA A 96 13.69 -7.68 -9.82
N ALA A 97 12.81 -8.41 -9.16
CA ALA A 97 11.52 -8.81 -9.70
C ALA A 97 10.48 -8.65 -8.60
N ALA A 98 9.25 -8.27 -8.98
CA ALA A 98 8.15 -8.05 -8.06
C ALA A 98 6.90 -8.78 -8.58
N ALA A 99 6.13 -9.35 -7.66
CA ALA A 99 4.76 -9.76 -7.94
C ALA A 99 3.84 -8.56 -7.70
N VAL A 100 2.90 -8.33 -8.61
CA VAL A 100 1.83 -7.35 -8.47
C VAL A 100 0.53 -8.10 -8.66
N TYR A 101 -0.28 -8.14 -7.62
CA TYR A 101 -1.59 -8.77 -7.68
C TYR A 101 -2.59 -7.75 -8.24
N TYR A 102 -3.29 -8.13 -9.31
CA TYR A 102 -4.13 -7.20 -10.08
C TYR A 102 -5.31 -6.68 -9.26
N ASP A 103 -5.96 -7.57 -8.51
CA ASP A 103 -7.14 -7.26 -7.68
C ASP A 103 -6.78 -7.22 -6.18
N ASP A 104 -5.61 -6.68 -5.81
CA ASP A 104 -5.20 -6.56 -4.40
C ASP A 104 -5.99 -5.44 -3.69
N MET A 105 -6.69 -5.79 -2.61
CA MET A 105 -7.43 -4.82 -1.80
C MET A 105 -6.54 -3.83 -1.03
N TYR A 106 -5.28 -4.18 -0.78
CA TYR A 106 -4.38 -3.43 0.09
C TYR A 106 -3.33 -2.61 -0.68
N VAL A 107 -2.87 -3.13 -1.82
CA VAL A 107 -1.83 -2.48 -2.63
C VAL A 107 -2.37 -2.16 -4.02
N ASP A 108 -2.67 -0.89 -4.25
CA ASP A 108 -3.24 -0.41 -5.51
C ASP A 108 -2.36 -0.76 -6.73
N PHE A 109 -3.00 -1.31 -7.75
CA PHE A 109 -2.35 -1.77 -8.97
C PHE A 109 -1.69 -0.61 -9.72
N ASP A 110 -2.41 0.49 -9.93
CA ASP A 110 -1.92 1.61 -10.73
C ASP A 110 -0.77 2.33 -10.02
N CYS A 111 -0.83 2.47 -8.70
CA CYS A 111 0.28 2.98 -7.89
C CYS A 111 1.51 2.08 -8.01
N SER A 112 1.35 0.76 -7.94
CA SER A 112 2.44 -0.20 -8.12
C SER A 112 3.08 -0.07 -9.50
N MET A 113 2.24 -0.01 -10.54
CA MET A 113 2.70 0.14 -11.91
C MET A 113 3.36 1.49 -12.17
N ALA A 114 2.90 2.58 -11.55
CA ALA A 114 3.53 3.89 -11.65
C ALA A 114 4.96 3.92 -11.10
N VAL A 115 5.26 3.14 -10.06
CA VAL A 115 6.63 3.01 -9.52
C VAL A 115 7.54 2.20 -10.45
N ALA A 116 6.99 1.20 -11.12
CA ALA A 116 7.71 0.33 -12.07
C ALA A 116 7.71 0.86 -13.52
N ALA A 117 6.94 1.91 -13.82
CA ALA A 117 6.87 2.49 -15.14
C ALA A 117 8.22 3.09 -15.58
N ARG A 118 8.36 3.35 -16.88
CA ARG A 118 9.53 4.04 -17.45
C ARG A 118 9.74 5.39 -16.76
N GLY A 119 10.97 5.66 -16.31
CA GLY A 119 11.31 6.85 -15.52
C GLY A 119 10.94 6.76 -14.03
N GLY A 120 10.22 5.72 -13.63
CA GLY A 120 9.91 5.39 -12.24
C GLY A 120 11.16 4.92 -11.47
N PRO A 121 11.11 4.87 -10.13
CA PRO A 121 12.23 4.41 -9.30
C PRO A 121 12.63 2.95 -9.55
N LEU A 122 11.68 2.12 -10.00
CA LEU A 122 11.84 0.69 -10.22
C LEU A 122 11.68 0.31 -11.70
N GLU A 123 11.99 1.21 -12.63
CA GLU A 123 11.78 0.98 -14.09
C GLU A 123 12.49 -0.26 -14.65
N HIS A 124 13.53 -0.74 -13.97
CA HIS A 124 14.30 -1.94 -14.33
C HIS A 124 13.90 -3.18 -13.51
N CYS A 125 12.89 -3.07 -12.65
CA CYS A 125 12.30 -4.20 -11.93
C CYS A 125 11.44 -5.00 -12.91
N LYS A 126 11.57 -6.33 -12.89
CA LYS A 126 10.71 -7.21 -13.68
C LYS A 126 9.40 -7.46 -12.93
N VAL A 127 8.28 -7.08 -13.53
CA VAL A 127 6.97 -7.20 -12.87
C VAL A 127 6.25 -8.45 -13.35
N TYR A 128 5.78 -9.26 -12.40
CA TYR A 128 4.85 -10.35 -12.61
C TYR A 128 3.46 -9.90 -12.16
N VAL A 129 2.61 -9.51 -13.12
CA VAL A 129 1.21 -9.19 -12.86
C VAL A 129 0.38 -10.47 -12.87
N THR A 130 -0.46 -10.67 -11.86
CA THR A 130 -1.34 -11.85 -11.78
C THR A 130 -2.60 -11.55 -10.98
N ASN A 131 -3.70 -12.22 -11.31
CA ASN A 131 -4.93 -12.27 -10.54
C ASN A 131 -5.18 -13.67 -9.94
N GLU A 132 -4.18 -14.57 -9.99
CA GLU A 132 -4.28 -15.92 -9.41
C GLU A 132 -4.25 -15.88 -7.87
N TYR A 133 -3.73 -14.79 -7.29
CA TYR A 133 -3.54 -14.62 -5.87
C TYR A 133 -4.00 -13.24 -5.42
N GLN A 134 -4.32 -13.16 -4.14
CA GLN A 134 -4.60 -11.92 -3.42
C GLN A 134 -3.37 -11.49 -2.62
N HIS A 135 -3.51 -10.50 -1.74
CA HIS A 135 -2.46 -10.05 -0.83
C HIS A 135 -1.77 -11.20 -0.06
N SER A 136 -2.50 -12.31 0.19
CA SER A 136 -2.01 -13.52 0.82
C SER A 136 -1.15 -14.43 -0.07
N GLY A 137 -0.77 -14.03 -1.28
CA GLY A 137 -0.10 -14.92 -2.24
C GLY A 137 1.14 -15.64 -1.71
N LEU A 138 1.92 -15.01 -0.82
CA LEU A 138 3.05 -15.69 -0.16
C LEU A 138 2.64 -16.85 0.74
N ARG A 139 1.49 -16.76 1.41
CA ARG A 139 0.94 -17.84 2.22
C ARG A 139 0.35 -18.93 1.34
N ASP A 140 -0.31 -18.55 0.25
CA ASP A 140 -1.07 -19.47 -0.59
C ASP A 140 -0.16 -20.27 -1.54
N ALA A 141 0.87 -19.62 -2.11
CA ALA A 141 1.78 -20.22 -3.08
C ALA A 141 3.21 -19.64 -3.02
N GLY A 142 3.69 -19.26 -1.83
CA GLY A 142 4.96 -18.53 -1.66
C GLY A 142 6.18 -19.19 -2.29
N ALA A 143 6.31 -20.53 -2.21
CA ALA A 143 7.43 -21.22 -2.84
C ALA A 143 7.43 -21.06 -4.37
N SER A 144 6.27 -21.21 -5.00
CA SER A 144 6.10 -21.06 -6.46
C SER A 144 6.33 -19.62 -6.91
N ILE A 145 5.75 -18.65 -6.18
CA ILE A 145 5.93 -17.22 -6.45
C ILE A 145 7.41 -16.83 -6.32
N PHE A 146 8.06 -17.26 -5.24
CA PHE A 146 9.47 -16.99 -5.01
C PHE A 146 10.37 -17.56 -6.12
N VAL A 147 10.18 -18.82 -6.49
CA VAL A 147 10.97 -19.46 -7.58
C VAL A 147 10.80 -18.70 -8.88
N LYS A 148 9.58 -18.27 -9.21
CA LYS A 148 9.29 -17.46 -10.40
C LYS A 148 9.99 -16.11 -10.35
N LEU A 149 9.85 -15.35 -9.27
CA LEU A 149 10.48 -14.03 -9.11
C LEU A 149 12.01 -14.12 -9.13
N LEU A 150 12.59 -15.12 -8.47
CA LEU A 150 14.03 -15.37 -8.49
C LEU A 150 14.52 -15.69 -9.90
N GLY A 151 13.79 -16.53 -10.62
CA GLY A 151 14.09 -16.87 -12.01
C GLY A 151 13.98 -15.66 -12.94
N MET A 152 12.99 -14.80 -12.72
CA MET A 152 12.86 -13.52 -13.43
C MET A 152 14.05 -12.63 -13.14
N ALA A 153 14.39 -12.38 -11.87
CA ALA A 153 15.52 -11.53 -11.49
C ALA A 153 16.86 -12.02 -12.08
N LYS A 154 17.09 -13.34 -12.08
CA LYS A 154 18.30 -13.96 -12.67
C LYS A 154 18.27 -14.08 -14.20
N GLY A 155 17.12 -13.89 -14.83
CA GLY A 155 16.94 -14.02 -16.27
C GLY A 155 16.80 -15.45 -16.79
N SER A 156 16.63 -16.45 -15.91
CA SER A 156 16.29 -17.83 -16.31
C SER A 156 14.82 -17.98 -16.68
N VAL A 157 13.96 -17.07 -16.23
CA VAL A 157 12.58 -16.90 -16.70
C VAL A 157 12.50 -15.63 -17.54
N ARG A 158 12.12 -15.78 -18.82
CA ARG A 158 11.83 -14.64 -19.68
C ARG A 158 10.41 -14.16 -19.40
N THR A 159 10.29 -12.92 -18.94
CA THR A 159 9.06 -12.15 -19.07
C THR A 159 9.18 -11.25 -20.30
N PRO A 160 8.16 -11.20 -21.18
CA PRO A 160 8.08 -10.17 -22.19
C PRO A 160 8.14 -8.80 -21.51
N SER A 161 9.00 -7.92 -22.02
CA SER A 161 9.08 -6.51 -21.64
C SER A 161 8.09 -5.68 -22.43
#